data_AF-A0A9W9SC31-F1
#
_entry.id   AF-A0A9W9SC31-F1
#
_cell.length_a   1.000
_cell.length_b   1.000
_cell.length_c   1.000
_cell.angle_alpha   90.00
_cell.angle_beta   90.00
_cell.angle_gamma   90.00
#
_symmetry.space_group_name_H-M   'P 1'
#
loop_
_entity.id
_entity.type
_entity.pdbx_description
1 polymer ?
#
loop_
_entity_poly.entity_id
_entity_poly.type
_entity_poly.pdbx_seq_one_letter_code
_entity_poly.pdbx_strand_id
1 'polypeptide(L)'
;MAATEKSGISLMGQYNIVLPKRQAYDSSGKPIPACDPDQCAAAIKGEDLPVDLSSFWHQRAVIRGIRDSLQFATSPAILELCSGDDGQAHQFSRARNARLIMSDIIPNMQNLASQPYCIWYPDLASEEVYREVARRYPSMRYQVGRACAAAGYTDLYKELDLLPDVSIAEESREVDKDAEIYKIIMSAPQRHAIMEDFSRSVHLETPRTPVFLNGDMKPRWTLGQRVLPGKNLPETTADDIDIEEDGFIGFEDVSLKDISGMEDYAELGPGQSDQLWMPLPPDLPNLEKRLQTQMAAWEGNVDRYSRLMHPRRLRTKLEYNCILRGIYHSTTFARWWAYQLETNPGRAILPGKLLSQGNERECREIRTAINARMIMNNDISGIDDDSDCLPWVIWGPVKPSANTLADLVRKCPSMGHQVAITCIISLYVAARRSENPFYLQYLEEIMKERDIIPPDFHYFKDFDHTAPGLQTDLEPRDDLTGPTVSYHDMEIGYGQYPCGNEHEETRGTYGGGLANPGMVERYMWLSTETAQKLKDELDAPYPGADIGLLYDDGELRSKLSRRIQPMDR
;
A
#
# COMPACT_ATOMS: atom_id res chain seq x y z
N MET A 1 55.46 41.07 -8.96
CA MET A 1 54.56 40.19 -8.19
C MET A 1 53.24 40.92 -8.10
N ALA A 2 52.27 40.47 -8.88
CA ALA A 2 51.10 41.25 -9.28
C ALA A 2 50.02 41.29 -8.19
N ALA A 3 49.31 42.43 -8.18
CA ALA A 3 48.14 42.73 -7.38
C ALA A 3 46.89 42.85 -8.29
N THR A 4 45.73 42.92 -7.62
CA THR A 4 44.46 43.60 -7.97
C THR A 4 43.41 42.95 -8.90
N GLU A 5 42.22 42.81 -8.30
CA GLU A 5 40.87 43.25 -8.73
C GLU A 5 39.90 42.43 -9.64
N LYS A 6 38.71 42.25 -9.04
CA LYS A 6 37.31 42.05 -9.50
C LYS A 6 36.96 42.07 -11.01
N SER A 7 36.15 41.09 -11.43
CA SER A 7 34.83 41.16 -12.13
C SER A 7 34.50 39.72 -12.58
N GLY A 8 33.30 39.22 -12.84
CA GLY A 8 31.95 39.73 -13.05
C GLY A 8 31.09 38.52 -13.45
N ILE A 9 29.78 38.61 -13.23
CA ILE A 9 28.76 37.61 -13.53
C ILE A 9 28.60 37.42 -15.06
N SER A 10 28.47 36.19 -15.58
CA SER A 10 27.53 35.86 -16.68
C SER A 10 27.40 34.36 -16.98
N LEU A 11 26.18 33.86 -16.71
CA LEU A 11 25.30 33.01 -17.52
C LEU A 11 25.83 31.89 -18.46
N MET A 12 25.16 30.75 -18.27
CA MET A 12 24.72 29.75 -19.25
C MET A 12 25.78 28.94 -20.00
N GLY A 13 25.75 27.63 -19.74
CA GLY A 13 26.39 26.62 -20.57
C GLY A 13 26.02 25.20 -20.15
N GLN A 14 24.89 24.71 -20.68
CA GLN A 14 24.63 23.30 -21.00
C GLN A 14 24.28 22.35 -19.84
N TYR A 15 23.02 22.43 -19.39
CA TYR A 15 22.33 21.24 -18.88
C TYR A 15 21.97 20.33 -20.07
N ASN A 16 22.79 19.30 -20.28
CA ASN A 16 22.35 18.05 -20.87
C ASN A 16 22.62 16.97 -19.83
N ILE A 17 21.75 16.87 -18.82
CA ILE A 17 21.66 15.67 -18.00
C ILE A 17 20.44 14.93 -18.52
N VAL A 18 20.68 14.08 -19.52
CA VAL A 18 19.84 12.91 -19.74
C VAL A 18 19.85 12.15 -18.42
N LEU A 19 18.73 12.16 -17.71
CA LEU A 19 18.54 11.32 -16.53
C LEU A 19 18.89 9.87 -16.92
N PRO A 20 19.84 9.20 -16.25
CA PRO A 20 20.01 7.78 -16.49
C PRO A 20 18.77 7.08 -15.97
N LYS A 21 18.07 6.37 -16.87
CA LYS A 21 17.09 5.33 -16.51
C LYS A 21 17.75 4.48 -15.41
N ARG A 22 17.20 4.49 -14.19
CA ARG A 22 17.75 3.70 -13.07
C ARG A 22 17.82 2.23 -13.51
N GLN A 23 19.02 1.69 -13.59
CA GLN A 23 19.26 0.27 -13.84
C GLN A 23 18.77 -0.51 -12.62
N ALA A 24 17.78 -1.38 -12.81
CA ALA A 24 17.27 -2.25 -11.74
C ALA A 24 18.26 -3.40 -11.51
N TYR A 25 18.27 -3.98 -10.30
CA TYR A 25 19.18 -5.08 -9.91
C TYR A 25 18.34 -6.24 -9.38
N ASP A 26 18.73 -7.49 -9.67
CA ASP A 26 18.04 -8.70 -9.22
C ASP A 26 18.37 -9.05 -7.75
N SER A 27 17.76 -10.14 -7.25
CA SER A 27 17.97 -10.64 -5.88
C SER A 27 19.40 -11.10 -5.57
N SER A 28 20.26 -11.23 -6.59
CA SER A 28 21.67 -11.58 -6.48
C SER A 28 22.62 -10.38 -6.59
N GLY A 29 22.08 -9.17 -6.73
CA GLY A 29 22.85 -7.93 -6.89
C GLY A 29 23.41 -7.71 -8.30
N LYS A 30 22.96 -8.49 -9.29
CA LYS A 30 23.33 -8.26 -10.70
C LYS A 30 22.36 -7.27 -11.34
N PRO A 31 22.84 -6.39 -12.24
CA PRO A 31 21.94 -5.52 -12.99
C PRO A 31 20.95 -6.37 -13.79
N ILE A 32 19.65 -6.11 -13.60
CA ILE A 32 18.58 -6.71 -14.40
C ILE A 32 18.85 -6.29 -15.84
N PRO A 33 19.08 -7.26 -16.75
CA PRO A 33 19.29 -6.98 -18.15
C PRO A 33 18.12 -6.16 -18.70
N ALA A 34 18.41 -5.24 -19.63
CA ALA A 34 17.38 -4.48 -20.31
C ALA A 34 16.37 -5.46 -20.93
N CYS A 35 15.10 -5.30 -20.59
CA CYS A 35 14.02 -6.06 -21.18
C CYS A 35 13.99 -5.80 -22.70
N ASP A 36 14.19 -6.84 -23.52
CA ASP A 36 13.93 -6.75 -24.96
C ASP A 36 12.41 -6.92 -25.16
N PRO A 37 11.68 -5.86 -25.55
CA PRO A 37 10.23 -5.93 -25.65
C PRO A 37 9.76 -6.92 -26.73
N ASP A 38 10.52 -7.08 -27.81
CA ASP A 38 10.14 -7.93 -28.94
C ASP A 38 10.29 -9.41 -28.56
N GLN A 39 11.39 -9.77 -27.89
CA GLN A 39 11.58 -11.13 -27.37
C GLN A 39 10.56 -11.46 -26.27
N CYS A 40 10.25 -10.51 -25.39
CA CYS A 40 9.18 -10.70 -24.41
C CYS A 40 7.83 -10.92 -25.09
N ALA A 41 7.50 -10.11 -26.10
CA ALA A 41 6.24 -10.25 -26.82
C ALA A 41 6.15 -11.62 -27.52
N ALA A 42 7.19 -12.06 -28.22
CA ALA A 42 7.22 -13.37 -28.87
C ALA A 42 7.06 -14.52 -27.86
N ALA A 43 7.73 -14.43 -26.71
CA ALA A 43 7.63 -15.41 -25.63
C ALA A 43 6.23 -15.46 -24.99
N ILE A 44 5.61 -14.30 -24.73
CA ILE A 44 4.24 -14.23 -24.19
C ILE A 44 3.24 -14.84 -25.17
N LYS A 45 3.44 -14.67 -26.49
CA LYS A 45 2.57 -15.30 -27.51
C LYS A 45 2.80 -16.82 -27.63
N GLY A 46 3.87 -17.33 -27.03
CA GLY A 46 4.33 -18.70 -27.24
C GLY A 46 4.86 -18.95 -28.66
N GLU A 47 5.39 -17.92 -29.31
CA GLU A 47 5.95 -17.99 -30.66
C GLU A 47 7.44 -18.39 -30.66
N ASP A 48 8.23 -17.84 -29.73
CA ASP A 48 9.68 -18.08 -29.67
C ASP A 48 10.24 -17.94 -28.24
N LEU A 49 11.43 -18.49 -28.00
CA LEU A 49 12.18 -18.33 -26.75
C LEU A 49 13.13 -17.13 -26.81
N PRO A 50 13.23 -16.33 -25.74
CA PRO A 50 14.25 -15.30 -25.65
C PRO A 50 15.66 -15.92 -25.64
N VAL A 51 16.61 -15.21 -26.25
CA VAL A 51 18.02 -15.64 -26.36
C VAL A 51 18.68 -15.76 -24.98
N ASP A 52 18.31 -14.87 -24.05
CA ASP A 52 18.86 -14.82 -22.70
C ASP A 52 17.77 -15.09 -21.65
N LEU A 53 17.72 -16.33 -21.16
CA LEU A 53 16.86 -16.74 -20.06
C LEU A 53 17.43 -16.42 -18.67
N SER A 54 18.60 -15.76 -18.56
CA SER A 54 19.04 -15.22 -17.26
C SER A 54 18.28 -13.95 -16.88
N SER A 55 17.69 -13.25 -17.86
CA SER A 55 16.83 -12.10 -17.65
C SER A 55 15.54 -12.49 -16.92
N PHE A 56 15.28 -11.77 -15.83
CA PHE A 56 14.06 -11.90 -15.05
C PHE A 56 12.79 -11.79 -15.91
N TRP A 57 12.72 -10.79 -16.79
CA TRP A 57 11.55 -10.53 -17.63
C TRP A 57 11.33 -11.61 -18.69
N HIS A 58 12.42 -12.10 -19.28
CA HIS A 58 12.34 -13.17 -20.26
C HIS A 58 11.81 -14.46 -19.65
N GLN A 59 12.26 -14.82 -18.44
CA GLN A 59 11.72 -16.00 -17.73
C GLN A 59 10.22 -15.88 -17.51
N ARG A 60 9.74 -14.72 -17.03
CA ARG A 60 8.33 -14.45 -16.81
C ARG A 60 7.51 -14.46 -18.10
N ALA A 61 8.03 -13.86 -19.16
CA ALA A 61 7.41 -13.88 -20.49
C ALA A 61 7.24 -15.33 -21.01
N VAL A 62 8.25 -16.18 -20.82
CA VAL A 62 8.17 -17.60 -21.18
C VAL A 62 7.16 -18.34 -20.31
N ILE A 63 7.15 -18.13 -18.98
CA ILE A 63 6.16 -18.73 -18.08
C ILE A 63 4.74 -18.34 -18.53
N ARG A 64 4.51 -17.07 -18.85
CA ARG A 64 3.24 -16.57 -19.38
C ARG A 64 2.83 -17.31 -20.65
N GLY A 65 3.72 -17.38 -21.64
CA GLY A 65 3.46 -18.11 -22.88
C GLY A 65 3.16 -19.59 -22.68
N ILE A 66 3.85 -20.25 -21.74
CA ILE A 66 3.60 -21.65 -21.37
C ILE A 66 2.18 -21.79 -20.79
N ARG A 67 1.75 -20.87 -19.92
CA ARG A 67 0.41 -20.91 -19.28
C ARG A 67 -0.72 -20.63 -20.27
N ASP A 68 -0.49 -19.81 -21.29
CA ASP A 68 -1.52 -19.43 -22.26
C ASP A 68 -1.60 -20.36 -23.48
N SER A 69 -0.49 -21.02 -23.86
CA SER A 69 -0.43 -21.86 -25.07
C SER A 69 -0.02 -23.30 -24.78
N LEU A 70 -0.97 -24.23 -24.95
CA LEU A 70 -0.69 -25.67 -24.86
C LEU A 70 0.34 -26.14 -25.90
N GLN A 71 0.29 -25.58 -27.12
CA GLN A 71 1.24 -25.92 -28.18
C GLN A 71 2.67 -25.52 -27.79
N PHE A 72 2.83 -24.33 -27.20
CA PHE A 72 4.12 -23.87 -26.71
C PHE A 72 4.60 -24.71 -25.51
N ALA A 73 3.72 -24.99 -24.54
CA ALA A 73 4.01 -25.82 -23.38
C ALA A 73 4.44 -27.26 -23.71
N THR A 74 4.04 -27.77 -24.88
CA THR A 74 4.39 -29.11 -25.39
C THR A 74 5.49 -29.09 -26.45
N SER A 75 6.05 -27.92 -26.76
CA SER A 75 7.13 -27.80 -27.73
C SER A 75 8.42 -28.49 -27.25
N PRO A 76 9.27 -28.98 -28.18
CA PRO A 76 10.55 -29.60 -27.82
C PRO A 76 11.45 -28.69 -26.98
N ALA A 77 11.44 -27.39 -27.27
CA ALA A 77 12.27 -26.41 -26.56
C ALA A 77 11.85 -26.26 -25.10
N ILE A 78 10.53 -26.19 -24.82
CA ILE A 78 10.04 -26.14 -23.43
C ILE A 78 10.30 -27.46 -22.69
N LEU A 79 10.18 -28.61 -23.36
CA LEU A 79 10.53 -29.91 -22.77
C LEU A 79 12.00 -29.97 -22.35
N GLU A 80 12.90 -29.43 -23.18
CA GLU A 80 14.32 -29.33 -22.87
C GLU A 80 14.56 -28.41 -21.65
N LEU A 81 13.94 -27.23 -21.62
CA LEU A 81 14.03 -26.32 -20.45
C LEU A 81 13.52 -26.97 -19.15
N CYS A 82 12.48 -27.80 -19.24
CA CYS A 82 11.92 -28.51 -18.08
C CYS A 82 12.75 -29.73 -17.63
N SER A 83 13.74 -30.15 -18.42
CA SER A 83 14.53 -31.36 -18.14
C SER A 83 15.68 -31.12 -17.14
N GLY A 84 15.98 -29.86 -16.81
CA GLY A 84 16.97 -29.51 -15.79
C GLY A 84 16.51 -29.79 -14.36
N ASP A 85 17.44 -29.76 -13.41
CA ASP A 85 17.16 -29.97 -11.98
C ASP A 85 17.49 -28.74 -11.11
N ASP A 86 17.57 -27.56 -11.73
CA ASP A 86 17.73 -26.30 -11.01
C ASP A 86 16.38 -25.60 -10.76
N GLY A 87 16.41 -24.55 -9.95
CA GLY A 87 15.20 -23.81 -9.58
C GLY A 87 14.50 -23.15 -10.77
N GLN A 88 15.21 -22.83 -11.85
CA GLN A 88 14.63 -22.24 -13.06
C GLN A 88 13.88 -23.31 -13.87
N ALA A 89 14.49 -24.48 -14.08
CA ALA A 89 13.85 -25.62 -14.72
C ALA A 89 12.58 -26.05 -13.97
N HIS A 90 12.61 -26.01 -12.63
CA HIS A 90 11.44 -26.30 -11.80
C HIS A 90 10.33 -25.26 -11.97
N GLN A 91 10.64 -23.97 -12.17
CA GLN A 91 9.65 -22.93 -12.46
C GLN A 91 8.93 -23.19 -13.80
N PHE A 92 9.68 -23.45 -14.87
CA PHE A 92 9.09 -23.80 -16.17
C PHE A 92 8.28 -25.09 -16.10
N SER A 93 8.76 -26.08 -15.34
CA SER A 93 8.04 -27.34 -15.11
C SER A 93 6.70 -27.10 -14.42
N ARG A 94 6.64 -26.24 -13.39
CA ARG A 94 5.37 -25.89 -12.73
C ARG A 94 4.40 -25.20 -13.70
N ALA A 95 4.87 -24.21 -14.45
CA ALA A 95 4.06 -23.52 -15.46
C ALA A 95 3.49 -24.50 -16.48
N ARG A 96 4.33 -25.41 -16.99
CA ARG A 96 3.94 -26.44 -17.96
C ARG A 96 2.94 -27.43 -17.37
N ASN A 97 3.20 -27.93 -16.17
CA ASN A 97 2.33 -28.88 -15.50
C ASN A 97 0.95 -28.27 -15.20
N ALA A 98 0.91 -27.00 -14.81
CA ALA A 98 -0.35 -26.26 -14.66
C ALA A 98 -1.11 -26.21 -16.01
N ARG A 99 -0.46 -25.80 -17.10
CA ARG A 99 -1.09 -25.74 -18.44
C ARG A 99 -1.64 -27.09 -18.87
N LEU A 100 -0.90 -28.17 -18.64
CA LEU A 100 -1.35 -29.52 -18.98
C LEU A 100 -2.62 -29.89 -18.20
N ILE A 101 -2.63 -29.68 -16.88
CA ILE A 101 -3.81 -29.94 -16.04
C ILE A 101 -5.01 -29.14 -16.55
N MET A 102 -4.84 -27.84 -16.79
CA MET A 102 -5.88 -26.94 -17.32
C MET A 102 -6.32 -27.27 -18.76
N SER A 103 -5.62 -28.19 -19.43
CA SER A 103 -5.98 -28.72 -20.74
C SER A 103 -6.45 -30.18 -20.66
N ASP A 104 -6.89 -30.62 -19.48
CA ASP A 104 -7.34 -31.98 -19.16
C ASP A 104 -6.29 -33.09 -19.36
N ILE A 105 -5.01 -32.73 -19.29
CA ILE A 105 -3.88 -33.67 -19.40
C ILE A 105 -3.18 -33.79 -18.06
N ILE A 106 -3.03 -35.01 -17.55
CA ILE A 106 -2.38 -35.23 -16.25
C ILE A 106 -0.88 -35.43 -16.45
N PRO A 107 -0.02 -34.46 -16.07
CA PRO A 107 1.43 -34.59 -16.19
C PRO A 107 2.01 -35.59 -15.18
N ASN A 108 3.26 -35.98 -15.41
CA ASN A 108 4.06 -36.71 -14.43
C ASN A 108 4.76 -35.71 -13.48
N MET A 109 4.38 -35.71 -12.20
CA MET A 109 4.85 -34.75 -11.20
C MET A 109 5.40 -35.43 -9.93
N GLN A 110 6.25 -36.45 -10.11
CA GLN A 110 6.89 -37.14 -8.97
C GLN A 110 7.76 -36.19 -8.13
N ASN A 111 8.40 -35.22 -8.76
CA ASN A 111 9.16 -34.20 -8.05
C ASN A 111 8.20 -33.13 -7.50
N LEU A 112 8.14 -32.98 -6.18
CA LEU A 112 7.32 -31.96 -5.51
C LEU A 112 7.64 -30.54 -5.98
N ALA A 113 8.90 -30.24 -6.32
CA ALA A 113 9.30 -28.91 -6.79
C ALA A 113 8.71 -28.56 -8.17
N SER A 114 8.22 -29.56 -8.91
CA SER A 114 7.53 -29.40 -10.21
C SER A 114 6.00 -29.33 -10.08
N GLN A 115 5.44 -29.46 -8.86
CA GLN A 115 4.01 -29.37 -8.64
C GLN A 115 3.56 -27.89 -8.63
N PRO A 116 2.65 -27.48 -9.52
CA PRO A 116 2.17 -26.10 -9.60
C PRO A 116 1.29 -25.74 -8.41
N TYR A 117 1.38 -24.47 -7.99
CA TYR A 117 0.51 -23.90 -6.97
C TYR A 117 -0.86 -23.48 -7.53
N CYS A 118 -0.87 -22.77 -8.66
CA CYS A 118 -2.08 -22.34 -9.37
C CYS A 118 -2.36 -23.23 -10.60
N ILE A 119 -3.38 -24.08 -10.51
CA ILE A 119 -3.80 -25.05 -11.54
C ILE A 119 -5.16 -24.76 -12.16
N TRP A 120 -5.76 -23.61 -11.84
CA TRP A 120 -7.12 -23.28 -12.23
C TRP A 120 -7.22 -22.09 -13.17
N TYR A 121 -6.16 -21.34 -13.46
CA TYR A 121 -6.22 -20.13 -14.29
C TYR A 121 -5.12 -20.14 -15.38
N PRO A 122 -5.39 -19.79 -16.65
CA PRO A 122 -6.58 -19.09 -17.15
C PRO A 122 -7.82 -19.98 -17.33
N ASP A 123 -7.63 -21.28 -17.53
CA ASP A 123 -8.70 -22.24 -17.83
C ASP A 123 -8.92 -23.21 -16.67
N LEU A 124 -10.15 -23.67 -16.50
CA LEU A 124 -10.47 -24.74 -15.55
C LEU A 124 -10.33 -26.11 -16.22
N ALA A 125 -9.69 -27.06 -15.55
CA ALA A 125 -9.80 -28.47 -15.91
C ALA A 125 -11.17 -29.04 -15.53
N SER A 126 -11.53 -30.16 -16.13
CA SER A 126 -12.69 -30.97 -15.75
C SER A 126 -12.60 -31.49 -14.31
N GLU A 127 -13.75 -31.72 -13.70
CA GLU A 127 -13.86 -32.28 -12.36
C GLU A 127 -13.16 -33.66 -12.26
N GLU A 128 -13.26 -34.49 -13.31
CA GLU A 128 -12.60 -35.80 -13.39
C GLU A 128 -11.08 -35.69 -13.37
N VAL A 129 -10.51 -34.71 -14.07
CA VAL A 129 -9.06 -34.49 -14.09
C VAL A 129 -8.58 -34.03 -12.72
N TYR A 130 -9.28 -33.11 -12.08
CA TYR A 130 -8.97 -32.68 -10.72
C TYR A 130 -9.06 -33.83 -9.70
N ARG A 131 -10.08 -34.69 -9.81
CA ARG A 131 -10.21 -35.90 -8.99
C ARG A 131 -9.02 -36.84 -9.16
N GLU A 132 -8.58 -37.06 -10.39
CA GLU A 132 -7.43 -37.92 -10.67
C GLU A 132 -6.09 -37.28 -10.25
N VAL A 133 -5.95 -35.95 -10.35
CA VAL A 133 -4.79 -35.21 -9.80
C VAL A 133 -4.72 -35.40 -8.28
N ALA A 134 -5.82 -35.18 -7.56
CA ALA A 134 -5.88 -35.39 -6.10
C ALA A 134 -5.57 -36.84 -5.71
N ARG A 135 -6.01 -37.82 -6.53
CA ARG A 135 -5.75 -39.24 -6.31
C ARG A 135 -4.27 -39.62 -6.54
N ARG A 136 -3.65 -39.13 -7.62
CA ARG A 136 -2.25 -39.45 -7.97
C ARG A 136 -1.24 -38.67 -7.15
N TYR A 137 -1.58 -37.44 -6.78
CA TYR A 137 -0.70 -36.50 -6.07
C TYR A 137 -1.41 -35.97 -4.82
N PRO A 138 -1.46 -36.74 -3.72
CA PRO A 138 -2.14 -36.33 -2.49
C PRO A 138 -1.63 -35.00 -1.89
N SER A 139 -0.38 -34.62 -2.18
CA SER A 139 0.21 -33.33 -1.80
C SER A 139 -0.47 -32.12 -2.46
N MET A 140 -1.22 -32.33 -3.55
CA MET A 140 -1.89 -31.26 -4.31
C MET A 140 -3.38 -31.11 -3.97
N ARG A 141 -3.90 -31.83 -2.96
CA ARG A 141 -5.34 -31.82 -2.64
C ARG A 141 -5.88 -30.41 -2.33
N TYR A 142 -5.09 -29.51 -1.76
CA TYR A 142 -5.51 -28.13 -1.48
C TYR A 142 -5.56 -27.25 -2.73
N GLN A 143 -4.62 -27.42 -3.64
CA GLN A 143 -4.63 -26.77 -4.96
C GLN A 143 -5.86 -27.22 -5.75
N VAL A 144 -6.20 -28.51 -5.69
CA VAL A 144 -7.44 -29.06 -6.25
C VAL A 144 -8.66 -28.49 -5.52
N GLY A 145 -8.63 -28.36 -4.20
CA GLY A 145 -9.72 -27.77 -3.41
C GLY A 145 -10.00 -26.32 -3.79
N ARG A 146 -8.98 -25.50 -4.00
CA ARG A 146 -9.13 -24.12 -4.48
C ARG A 146 -9.60 -24.07 -5.93
N ALA A 147 -9.15 -25.00 -6.78
CA ALA A 147 -9.69 -25.15 -8.13
C ALA A 147 -11.19 -25.50 -8.12
N CYS A 148 -11.63 -26.35 -7.19
CA CYS A 148 -13.04 -26.66 -6.99
C CYS A 148 -13.84 -25.43 -6.56
N ALA A 149 -13.30 -24.61 -5.66
CA ALA A 149 -13.91 -23.33 -5.27
C ALA A 149 -14.04 -22.37 -6.46
N ALA A 150 -13.00 -22.27 -7.29
CA ALA A 150 -13.02 -21.45 -8.50
C ALA A 150 -13.98 -21.97 -9.59
N ALA A 151 -14.25 -23.28 -9.62
CA ALA A 151 -15.08 -23.94 -10.63
C ALA A 151 -16.53 -24.23 -10.18
N GLY A 152 -16.82 -24.17 -8.89
CA GLY A 152 -18.09 -24.61 -8.31
C GLY A 152 -18.24 -26.13 -8.15
N TYR A 153 -17.15 -26.92 -8.22
CA TYR A 153 -17.17 -28.38 -8.10
C TYR A 153 -17.34 -28.85 -6.64
N THR A 154 -18.56 -28.68 -6.14
CA THR A 154 -18.90 -28.91 -4.73
C THR A 154 -18.80 -30.37 -4.32
N ASP A 155 -19.18 -31.31 -5.20
CA ASP A 155 -19.14 -32.74 -4.89
C ASP A 155 -17.70 -33.24 -4.76
N LEU A 156 -16.83 -32.90 -5.72
CA LEU A 156 -15.41 -33.16 -5.60
C LEU A 156 -14.81 -32.50 -4.36
N TYR A 157 -15.14 -31.25 -4.04
CA TYR A 157 -14.64 -30.59 -2.83
C TYR A 157 -14.96 -31.40 -1.55
N LYS A 158 -16.17 -31.95 -1.45
CA LYS A 158 -16.57 -32.82 -0.33
C LYS A 158 -15.76 -34.12 -0.30
N GLU A 159 -15.48 -34.73 -1.45
CA GLU A 159 -14.63 -35.94 -1.56
C GLU A 159 -13.18 -35.66 -1.09
N LEU A 160 -12.69 -34.43 -1.26
CA LEU A 160 -11.33 -34.06 -0.88
C LEU A 160 -11.10 -33.98 0.64
N ASP A 161 -12.14 -34.03 1.48
CA ASP A 161 -12.02 -34.10 2.96
C ASP A 161 -10.91 -33.17 3.52
N LEU A 162 -10.94 -31.90 3.12
CA LEU A 162 -9.94 -30.91 3.49
C LEU A 162 -10.28 -30.29 4.84
N LEU A 163 -9.25 -29.83 5.56
CA LEU A 163 -9.48 -28.86 6.62
C LEU A 163 -10.09 -27.59 6.03
N PRO A 164 -11.06 -26.95 6.71
CA PRO A 164 -11.75 -25.74 6.25
C PRO A 164 -10.76 -24.57 6.14
N ASP A 165 -10.23 -24.36 4.92
CA ASP A 165 -9.20 -23.37 4.62
C ASP A 165 -9.80 -22.02 4.20
N VAL A 166 -9.25 -20.92 4.74
CA VAL A 166 -9.76 -19.57 4.47
C VAL A 166 -9.52 -19.09 3.04
N SER A 167 -8.43 -19.47 2.39
CA SER A 167 -8.17 -19.06 0.99
C SER A 167 -9.15 -19.74 0.03
N ILE A 168 -9.52 -21.00 0.30
CA ILE A 168 -10.57 -21.70 -0.47
C ILE A 168 -11.94 -21.05 -0.23
N ALA A 169 -12.25 -20.66 1.02
CA ALA A 169 -13.50 -19.97 1.34
C ALA A 169 -13.60 -18.63 0.60
N GLU A 170 -12.54 -17.82 0.66
CA GLU A 170 -12.51 -16.55 -0.05
C GLU A 170 -12.63 -16.75 -1.57
N GLU A 171 -11.95 -17.74 -2.15
CA GLU A 171 -12.05 -18.03 -3.60
C GLU A 171 -13.49 -18.37 -3.98
N SER A 172 -14.14 -19.21 -3.19
CA SER A 172 -15.54 -19.60 -3.41
C SER A 172 -16.49 -18.41 -3.29
N ARG A 173 -16.25 -17.49 -2.33
CA ARG A 173 -17.05 -16.28 -2.12
C ARG A 173 -16.96 -15.29 -3.29
N GLU A 174 -15.79 -15.21 -3.91
CA GLU A 174 -15.51 -14.32 -5.05
C GLU A 174 -16.17 -14.81 -6.34
N VAL A 175 -16.42 -16.11 -6.46
CA VAL A 175 -17.22 -16.68 -7.56
C VAL A 175 -18.70 -16.42 -7.34
N ASP A 176 -19.22 -16.78 -6.16
CA ASP A 176 -20.61 -16.57 -5.77
C ASP A 176 -20.70 -16.42 -4.24
N LYS A 177 -21.32 -15.33 -3.78
CA LYS A 177 -21.54 -15.07 -2.35
C LYS A 177 -22.38 -16.16 -1.68
N ASP A 178 -23.18 -16.87 -2.48
CA ASP A 178 -24.04 -17.96 -2.05
C ASP A 178 -23.46 -19.36 -2.33
N ALA A 179 -22.20 -19.45 -2.76
CA ALA A 179 -21.54 -20.71 -3.08
C ALA A 179 -21.59 -21.73 -1.92
N GLU A 180 -21.86 -22.99 -2.26
CA GLU A 180 -22.00 -24.05 -1.27
C GLU A 180 -20.68 -24.37 -0.57
N ILE A 181 -19.55 -24.37 -1.29
CA ILE A 181 -18.20 -24.56 -0.70
C ILE A 181 -17.91 -23.49 0.35
N TYR A 182 -18.19 -22.21 0.05
CA TYR A 182 -18.09 -21.13 1.02
C TYR A 182 -18.94 -21.41 2.27
N LYS A 183 -20.22 -21.77 2.10
CA LYS A 183 -21.12 -22.10 3.21
C LYS A 183 -20.61 -23.28 4.05
N ILE A 184 -20.08 -24.33 3.43
CA ILE A 184 -19.48 -25.48 4.11
C ILE A 184 -18.33 -25.01 5.00
N ILE A 185 -17.37 -24.27 4.45
CA ILE A 185 -16.19 -23.82 5.19
C ILE A 185 -16.57 -22.84 6.32
N MET A 186 -17.47 -21.90 6.04
CA MET A 186 -17.90 -20.88 7.01
C MET A 186 -18.77 -21.45 8.12
N SER A 187 -19.42 -22.59 7.91
CA SER A 187 -20.17 -23.32 8.94
C SER A 187 -19.28 -24.16 9.86
N ALA A 188 -18.00 -24.33 9.53
CA ALA A 188 -17.08 -25.11 10.33
C ALA A 188 -16.78 -24.41 11.67
N PRO A 189 -16.62 -25.17 12.77
CA PRO A 189 -16.38 -24.60 14.10
C PRO A 189 -15.03 -23.87 14.18
N GLN A 190 -14.05 -24.27 13.37
CA GLN A 190 -12.73 -23.68 13.29
C GLN A 190 -12.27 -23.68 11.84
N ARG A 191 -11.57 -22.62 11.43
CA ARG A 191 -10.99 -22.46 10.09
C ARG A 191 -9.48 -22.33 10.18
N HIS A 192 -8.81 -22.74 9.12
CA HIS A 192 -7.36 -22.88 9.07
C HIS A 192 -6.77 -22.02 7.95
N ALA A 193 -5.54 -21.57 8.13
CA ALA A 193 -4.72 -21.02 7.05
C ALA A 193 -3.71 -22.09 6.64
N ILE A 194 -4.08 -22.87 5.62
CA ILE A 194 -3.29 -23.95 5.05
C ILE A 194 -2.55 -23.45 3.80
N MET A 195 -3.27 -22.80 2.89
CA MET A 195 -2.69 -22.22 1.69
C MET A 195 -2.08 -20.85 1.99
N GLU A 196 -0.85 -20.60 1.51
CA GLU A 196 -0.18 -19.32 1.64
C GLU A 196 0.29 -18.80 0.28
N ASP A 197 -0.45 -17.83 -0.24
CA ASP A 197 -0.29 -17.27 -1.57
C ASP A 197 1.03 -16.52 -1.77
N PHE A 198 1.52 -15.84 -0.73
CA PHE A 198 2.77 -15.10 -0.78
C PHE A 198 4.01 -15.98 -1.01
N SER A 199 4.00 -17.19 -0.46
CA SER A 199 5.10 -18.15 -0.55
C SER A 199 4.79 -19.26 -1.55
N ARG A 200 3.55 -19.35 -2.04
CA ARG A 200 3.02 -20.43 -2.90
C ARG A 200 3.20 -21.79 -2.23
N SER A 201 2.84 -21.87 -0.96
CA SER A 201 3.06 -23.06 -0.13
C SER A 201 1.78 -23.55 0.56
N VAL A 202 1.83 -24.80 1.03
CA VAL A 202 0.73 -25.50 1.70
C VAL A 202 1.25 -26.06 3.02
N HIS A 203 0.71 -25.59 4.15
CA HIS A 203 1.19 -25.89 5.49
C HIS A 203 0.30 -26.90 6.22
N LEU A 204 0.59 -28.19 6.07
CA LEU A 204 -0.22 -29.28 6.66
C LEU A 204 0.23 -29.71 8.07
N GLU A 205 1.50 -29.54 8.41
CA GLU A 205 2.06 -30.08 9.66
C GLU A 205 1.67 -29.22 10.87
N THR A 206 1.69 -27.90 10.71
CA THR A 206 1.38 -26.93 11.78
C THR A 206 0.42 -25.85 11.27
N PRO A 207 -0.83 -26.22 10.92
CA PRO A 207 -1.79 -25.29 10.35
C PRO A 207 -2.20 -24.24 11.39
N ARG A 208 -2.21 -22.96 10.99
CA ARG A 208 -2.64 -21.87 11.87
C ARG A 208 -4.15 -21.92 12.05
N THR A 209 -4.61 -21.86 13.31
CA THR A 209 -6.04 -21.90 13.68
C THR A 209 -6.27 -21.34 15.10
N PRO A 210 -7.43 -20.72 15.41
CA PRO A 210 -8.46 -20.30 14.47
C PRO A 210 -7.99 -19.08 13.65
N VAL A 211 -8.38 -19.05 12.38
CA VAL A 211 -8.20 -17.87 11.51
C VAL A 211 -9.53 -17.40 10.95
N PHE A 212 -9.55 -16.15 10.49
CA PHE A 212 -10.70 -15.48 9.92
C PHE A 212 -10.37 -15.03 8.50
N LEU A 213 -11.41 -14.77 7.72
CA LEU A 213 -11.25 -14.21 6.38
C LEU A 213 -10.56 -12.85 6.51
N ASN A 214 -9.47 -12.67 5.79
CA ASN A 214 -8.67 -11.47 5.89
C ASN A 214 -8.29 -10.90 4.53
N GLY A 215 -8.56 -11.55 3.39
CA GLY A 215 -8.22 -11.05 2.06
C GLY A 215 -6.72 -11.04 1.77
N ASP A 216 -5.97 -11.99 2.34
CA ASP A 216 -4.53 -12.19 2.09
C ASP A 216 -4.30 -13.33 1.08
N MET A 217 -5.12 -13.37 0.05
CA MET A 217 -5.03 -14.28 -1.09
C MET A 217 -5.42 -13.53 -2.37
N LYS A 218 -5.04 -14.05 -3.54
CA LYS A 218 -5.42 -13.45 -4.83
C LYS A 218 -6.51 -14.27 -5.53
N PRO A 219 -7.77 -13.78 -5.60
CA PRO A 219 -8.86 -14.55 -6.20
C PRO A 219 -8.74 -14.62 -7.71
N ARG A 220 -9.31 -15.65 -8.33
CA ARG A 220 -9.21 -15.96 -9.76
C ARG A 220 -9.42 -14.75 -10.65
N TRP A 221 -10.48 -13.97 -10.43
CA TRP A 221 -10.81 -12.85 -11.32
C TRP A 221 -9.71 -11.78 -11.34
N THR A 222 -9.04 -11.52 -10.21
CA THR A 222 -7.93 -10.56 -10.13
C THR A 222 -6.67 -11.03 -10.83
N LEU A 223 -6.56 -12.32 -11.15
CA LEU A 223 -5.46 -12.87 -11.94
C LEU A 223 -5.48 -12.40 -13.39
N GLY A 224 -6.52 -11.71 -13.85
CA GLY A 224 -6.53 -11.04 -15.16
C GLY A 224 -5.61 -9.82 -15.24
N GLN A 225 -5.09 -9.32 -14.13
CA GLN A 225 -4.30 -8.07 -14.10
C GLN A 225 -2.99 -8.26 -14.86
N ARG A 226 -2.68 -7.35 -15.78
CA ARG A 226 -1.47 -7.40 -16.61
C ARG A 226 -0.72 -6.09 -16.59
N VAL A 227 0.56 -6.19 -16.90
CA VAL A 227 1.45 -5.05 -17.06
C VAL A 227 2.39 -5.25 -18.23
N LEU A 228 2.91 -4.15 -18.74
CA LEU A 228 3.95 -4.19 -19.76
C LEU A 228 5.30 -4.71 -19.21
N PRO A 229 6.07 -5.44 -20.04
CA PRO A 229 7.43 -5.84 -19.70
C PRO A 229 8.28 -4.64 -19.23
N GLY A 230 9.05 -4.83 -18.16
CA GLY A 230 9.88 -3.76 -17.59
C GLY A 230 9.18 -2.87 -16.55
N LYS A 231 7.85 -2.99 -16.36
CA LYS A 231 7.12 -2.22 -15.32
C LYS A 231 6.96 -2.94 -13.98
N ASN A 232 6.78 -4.27 -13.96
CA ASN A 232 6.60 -5.05 -12.71
C ASN A 232 7.82 -5.80 -12.18
N LEU A 233 8.53 -5.23 -11.22
CA LEU A 233 9.45 -6.04 -10.43
C LEU A 233 8.61 -6.88 -9.44
N PRO A 234 8.80 -8.21 -9.32
CA PRO A 234 8.18 -9.00 -8.27
C PRO A 234 8.54 -8.41 -6.93
N GLU A 235 7.68 -8.62 -5.94
CA GLU A 235 7.98 -8.16 -4.60
C GLU A 235 8.24 -6.65 -4.56
N THR A 236 7.66 -5.87 -5.46
CA THR A 236 7.69 -4.41 -5.40
C THR A 236 6.29 -3.82 -5.37
N THR A 237 5.26 -4.55 -5.78
CA THR A 237 3.88 -4.10 -5.65
C THR A 237 3.32 -4.45 -4.26
N ALA A 238 2.32 -3.68 -3.83
CA ALA A 238 1.56 -3.95 -2.61
C ALA A 238 0.71 -5.24 -2.69
N ASP A 239 0.55 -5.78 -3.89
CA ASP A 239 -0.29 -6.92 -4.24
C ASP A 239 0.59 -8.04 -4.84
N ASP A 240 1.77 -8.27 -4.25
CA ASP A 240 2.88 -9.14 -4.72
C ASP A 240 2.56 -10.65 -4.73
N ILE A 241 1.28 -11.01 -4.76
CA ILE A 241 0.78 -12.37 -4.81
C ILE A 241 0.82 -12.89 -6.26
N ASP A 242 2.02 -13.30 -6.71
CA ASP A 242 2.28 -13.89 -8.03
C ASP A 242 2.15 -15.43 -8.00
N ILE A 243 0.92 -15.92 -7.84
CA ILE A 243 0.63 -17.37 -7.77
C ILE A 243 0.77 -18.09 -9.12
N GLU A 244 0.81 -17.34 -10.23
CA GLU A 244 1.05 -17.84 -11.59
C GLU A 244 2.53 -17.96 -11.95
N GLU A 245 3.38 -17.24 -11.21
CA GLU A 245 4.83 -17.12 -11.42
C GLU A 245 5.21 -16.38 -12.71
N ASP A 246 4.31 -15.57 -13.27
CA ASP A 246 4.50 -14.82 -14.51
C ASP A 246 4.75 -13.32 -14.27
N GLY A 247 4.79 -12.88 -13.01
CA GLY A 247 5.01 -11.47 -12.66
C GLY A 247 3.93 -10.52 -13.17
N PHE A 248 2.76 -11.04 -13.58
CA PHE A 248 1.66 -10.33 -14.22
C PHE A 248 2.03 -9.74 -15.59
N ILE A 249 3.04 -10.27 -16.26
CA ILE A 249 3.47 -9.73 -17.56
C ILE A 249 2.43 -9.98 -18.65
N GLY A 250 2.18 -8.99 -19.49
CA GLY A 250 1.24 -9.06 -20.62
C GLY A 250 1.60 -8.09 -21.75
N PHE A 251 0.78 -8.07 -22.80
CA PHE A 251 0.96 -7.18 -23.96
C PHE A 251 0.51 -5.75 -23.72
N GLU A 252 -0.36 -5.57 -22.73
CA GLU A 252 -0.97 -4.31 -22.37
C GLU A 252 -1.11 -4.23 -20.85
N ASP A 253 -1.19 -3.01 -20.34
CA ASP A 253 -1.51 -2.80 -18.93
C ASP A 253 -3.02 -3.03 -18.76
N VAL A 254 -3.38 -4.05 -17.99
CA VAL A 254 -4.77 -4.37 -17.62
C VAL A 254 -4.87 -4.18 -16.11
N SER A 255 -5.59 -3.16 -15.70
CA SER A 255 -5.86 -2.86 -14.30
C SER A 255 -7.04 -3.67 -13.75
N LEU A 256 -7.21 -3.69 -12.43
CA LEU A 256 -8.41 -4.26 -11.81
C LEU A 256 -9.70 -3.54 -12.22
N LYS A 257 -9.61 -2.25 -12.58
CA LYS A 257 -10.74 -1.47 -13.11
C LYS A 257 -11.19 -2.05 -14.45
N ASP A 258 -10.24 -2.33 -15.33
CA ASP A 258 -10.51 -2.90 -16.66
C ASP A 258 -11.17 -4.29 -16.57
N ILE A 259 -10.80 -5.09 -15.57
CA ILE A 259 -11.33 -6.44 -15.37
C ILE A 259 -12.72 -6.43 -14.72
N SER A 260 -12.88 -5.65 -13.65
CA SER A 260 -14.13 -5.62 -12.89
C SER A 260 -15.24 -4.86 -13.61
N GLY A 261 -14.89 -3.98 -14.56
CA GLY A 261 -15.83 -3.05 -15.18
C GLY A 261 -16.41 -2.02 -14.19
N MET A 262 -15.87 -1.96 -12.97
CA MET A 262 -16.24 -0.99 -11.94
C MET A 262 -15.21 0.13 -11.93
N GLU A 263 -15.65 1.36 -12.17
CA GLU A 263 -14.79 2.55 -12.18
C GLU A 263 -14.10 2.78 -10.81
N ASP A 264 -14.72 2.29 -9.73
CA ASP A 264 -14.46 2.72 -8.35
C ASP A 264 -14.10 1.59 -7.36
N TYR A 265 -13.45 0.50 -7.79
CA TYR A 265 -13.07 -0.59 -6.87
C TYR A 265 -12.21 -0.14 -5.67
N ALA A 266 -11.59 1.05 -5.76
CA ALA A 266 -10.74 1.64 -4.72
C ALA A 266 -11.39 2.80 -3.95
N GLU A 267 -12.66 3.12 -4.21
CA GLU A 267 -13.36 4.23 -3.56
C GLU A 267 -14.46 3.70 -2.64
N LEU A 268 -14.66 4.39 -1.51
CA LEU A 268 -15.80 4.21 -0.63
C LEU A 268 -16.92 5.13 -1.08
N GLY A 269 -17.99 4.53 -1.61
CA GLY A 269 -19.18 5.23 -2.07
C GLY A 269 -20.17 5.56 -0.95
N PRO A 270 -21.26 6.29 -1.24
CA PRO A 270 -22.23 6.72 -0.24
C PRO A 270 -22.70 5.60 0.70
N GLY A 271 -22.64 5.86 2.01
CA GLY A 271 -23.06 4.92 3.04
C GLY A 271 -22.03 3.85 3.42
N GLN A 272 -20.81 3.89 2.88
CA GLN A 272 -19.71 2.99 3.24
C GLN A 272 -18.72 3.60 4.26
N SER A 273 -19.07 4.75 4.84
CA SER A 273 -18.24 5.44 5.84
C SER A 273 -18.04 4.63 7.11
N ASP A 274 -18.98 3.74 7.44
CA ASP A 274 -18.88 2.79 8.54
C ASP A 274 -17.62 1.93 8.47
N GLN A 275 -17.15 1.59 7.26
CA GLN A 275 -15.90 0.85 7.04
C GLN A 275 -14.64 1.58 7.53
N LEU A 276 -14.71 2.87 7.84
CA LEU A 276 -13.56 3.63 8.34
C LEU A 276 -13.48 3.60 9.87
N TRP A 277 -14.62 3.67 10.57
CA TRP A 277 -14.67 3.88 12.02
C TRP A 277 -15.35 2.76 12.83
N MET A 278 -16.22 1.95 12.24
CA MET A 278 -16.84 0.81 12.94
C MET A 278 -15.82 -0.29 13.24
N PRO A 279 -15.95 -1.03 14.36
CA PRO A 279 -15.10 -2.19 14.65
C PRO A 279 -15.07 -3.18 13.47
N LEU A 280 -13.87 -3.67 13.12
CA LEU A 280 -13.73 -4.63 12.03
C LEU A 280 -14.40 -5.96 12.42
N PRO A 281 -15.32 -6.50 11.60
CA PRO A 281 -15.89 -7.84 11.84
C PRO A 281 -14.77 -8.88 11.81
N PRO A 282 -14.85 -10.01 12.56
CA PRO A 282 -13.79 -11.02 12.57
C PRO A 282 -13.39 -11.46 11.15
N ASP A 283 -14.39 -11.80 10.33
CA ASP A 283 -14.23 -12.07 8.90
C ASP A 283 -14.38 -10.78 8.11
N LEU A 284 -13.29 -10.34 7.47
CA LEU A 284 -13.29 -9.12 6.69
C LEU A 284 -14.15 -9.27 5.43
N PRO A 285 -14.99 -8.27 5.10
CA PRO A 285 -15.69 -8.23 3.83
C PRO A 285 -14.71 -7.98 2.68
N ASN A 286 -15.18 -8.12 1.45
CA ASN A 286 -14.41 -7.75 0.26
C ASN A 286 -14.26 -6.23 0.24
N LEU A 287 -13.07 -5.75 0.60
CA LEU A 287 -12.76 -4.33 0.67
C LEU A 287 -11.33 -4.07 0.16
N GLU A 288 -11.17 -3.01 -0.62
CA GLU A 288 -9.85 -2.42 -0.86
C GLU A 288 -9.38 -1.83 0.47
N LYS A 289 -8.21 -2.27 0.97
CA LYS A 289 -7.77 -2.02 2.35
C LYS A 289 -6.90 -0.77 2.52
N ARG A 290 -6.41 -0.13 1.46
CA ARG A 290 -5.37 0.92 1.56
C ARG A 290 -5.88 2.10 2.38
N LEU A 291 -7.08 2.60 2.11
CA LEU A 291 -7.61 3.76 2.82
C LEU A 291 -7.82 3.46 4.32
N GLN A 292 -8.46 2.34 4.65
CA GLN A 292 -8.72 1.92 6.03
C GLN A 292 -7.41 1.63 6.78
N THR A 293 -6.41 1.08 6.09
CA THR A 293 -5.05 0.87 6.64
C THR A 293 -4.37 2.20 6.94
N GLN A 294 -4.44 3.16 6.02
CA GLN A 294 -3.88 4.51 6.20
C GLN A 294 -4.54 5.27 7.34
N MET A 295 -5.87 5.21 7.44
CA MET A 295 -6.62 5.82 8.55
C MET A 295 -6.25 5.19 9.89
N ALA A 296 -6.22 3.85 9.97
CA ALA A 296 -5.80 3.15 11.17
C ALA A 296 -4.37 3.50 11.60
N ALA A 297 -3.45 3.62 10.63
CA ALA A 297 -2.08 4.05 10.88
C ALA A 297 -2.03 5.51 11.37
N TRP A 298 -2.77 6.41 10.73
CA TRP A 298 -2.80 7.84 11.07
C TRP A 298 -3.30 8.09 12.49
N GLU A 299 -4.35 7.37 12.90
CA GLU A 299 -4.90 7.39 14.27
C GLU A 299 -3.96 6.72 15.29
N GLY A 300 -3.11 5.79 14.85
CA GLY A 300 -2.31 4.94 15.73
C GLY A 300 -3.14 3.84 16.40
N ASN A 301 -4.15 3.31 15.69
CA ASN A 301 -5.01 2.23 16.14
C ASN A 301 -4.35 0.86 15.85
N VAL A 302 -3.69 0.28 16.85
CA VAL A 302 -2.93 -0.99 16.72
C VAL A 302 -3.83 -2.14 16.25
N ASP A 303 -4.99 -2.32 16.86
CA ASP A 303 -5.87 -3.46 16.60
C ASP A 303 -6.43 -3.41 15.18
N ARG A 304 -6.88 -2.22 14.75
CA ARG A 304 -7.39 -2.02 13.38
C ARG A 304 -6.26 -2.14 12.36
N TYR A 305 -5.13 -1.46 12.59
CA TYR A 305 -4.01 -1.45 11.67
C TYR A 305 -3.48 -2.85 11.43
N SER A 306 -3.19 -3.60 12.50
CA SER A 306 -2.61 -4.95 12.45
C SER A 306 -3.44 -5.97 11.67
N ARG A 307 -4.76 -5.75 11.56
CA ARG A 307 -5.69 -6.64 10.83
C ARG A 307 -5.85 -6.28 9.35
N LEU A 308 -5.54 -5.04 8.94
CA LEU A 308 -5.73 -4.55 7.57
C LEU A 308 -4.42 -4.48 6.76
N MET A 309 -3.32 -4.25 7.47
CA MET A 309 -2.00 -4.10 6.89
C MET A 309 -1.57 -5.30 6.05
N HIS A 310 -0.70 -5.06 5.08
CA HIS A 310 -0.11 -6.13 4.29
C HIS A 310 0.97 -6.88 5.10
N PRO A 311 0.99 -8.22 5.11
CA PRO A 311 1.83 -8.97 6.05
C PRO A 311 3.35 -8.81 5.83
N ARG A 312 3.77 -8.54 4.59
CA ARG A 312 5.20 -8.52 4.19
C ARG A 312 5.84 -7.14 4.02
N ARG A 313 5.04 -6.07 3.83
CA ARG A 313 5.52 -4.73 3.40
C ARG A 313 4.44 -3.66 3.62
N LEU A 314 4.73 -2.41 3.30
CA LEU A 314 3.74 -1.33 3.21
C LEU A 314 3.06 -1.32 1.83
N ARG A 315 1.76 -0.98 1.80
CA ARG A 315 0.99 -0.91 0.54
C ARG A 315 1.24 0.39 -0.21
N THR A 316 1.38 1.49 0.51
CA THR A 316 1.61 2.81 -0.09
C THR A 316 2.68 3.58 0.64
N LYS A 317 3.30 4.55 -0.03
CA LYS A 317 4.15 5.54 0.65
C LYS A 317 3.34 6.43 1.60
N LEU A 318 2.06 6.60 1.34
CA LEU A 318 1.17 7.36 2.21
C LEU A 318 0.91 6.62 3.53
N GLU A 319 0.78 5.29 3.50
CA GLU A 319 0.71 4.46 4.70
C GLU A 319 1.94 4.67 5.59
N TYR A 320 3.13 4.71 5.00
CA TYR A 320 4.37 5.05 5.70
C TYR A 320 4.31 6.40 6.42
N ASN A 321 3.83 7.44 5.74
CA ASN A 321 3.67 8.78 6.35
C ASN A 321 2.65 8.76 7.49
N CYS A 322 1.53 8.05 7.31
CA CYS A 322 0.52 7.85 8.35
C CYS A 322 1.08 7.12 9.56
N ILE A 323 1.95 6.11 9.36
CA ILE A 323 2.63 5.39 10.45
C ILE A 323 3.49 6.34 11.28
N LEU A 324 4.33 7.17 10.62
CA LEU A 324 5.18 8.13 11.33
C LEU A 324 4.32 9.04 12.19
N ARG A 325 3.27 9.66 11.63
CA ARG A 325 2.33 10.48 12.40
C ARG A 325 1.69 9.68 13.54
N GLY A 326 1.19 8.47 13.29
CA GLY A 326 0.56 7.62 14.29
C GLY A 326 1.45 7.34 15.49
N ILE A 327 2.74 7.09 15.24
CA ILE A 327 3.76 6.85 16.30
C ILE A 327 3.93 8.09 17.18
N TYR A 328 4.01 9.27 16.57
CA TYR A 328 4.10 10.53 17.31
C TYR A 328 2.89 10.75 18.24
N HIS A 329 1.71 10.30 17.83
CA HIS A 329 0.46 10.58 18.54
C HIS A 329 0.01 9.48 19.52
N SER A 330 0.40 8.22 19.29
CA SER A 330 -0.06 7.07 20.07
C SER A 330 1.12 6.31 20.69
N THR A 331 1.21 6.30 22.03
CA THR A 331 2.25 5.56 22.77
C THR A 331 2.15 4.04 22.55
N THR A 332 0.94 3.49 22.49
CA THR A 332 0.73 2.05 22.25
C THR A 332 1.17 1.66 20.84
N PHE A 333 0.88 2.50 19.84
CA PHE A 333 1.33 2.30 18.47
C PHE A 333 2.85 2.42 18.33
N ALA A 334 3.47 3.41 18.98
CA ALA A 334 4.93 3.53 19.04
C ALA A 334 5.58 2.28 19.66
N ARG A 335 5.04 1.78 20.77
CA ARG A 335 5.57 0.56 21.40
C ARG A 335 5.37 -0.67 20.52
N TRP A 336 4.24 -0.78 19.84
CA TRP A 336 3.98 -1.88 18.91
C TRP A 336 4.93 -1.85 17.71
N TRP A 337 5.19 -0.67 17.12
CA TRP A 337 6.15 -0.53 16.03
C TRP A 337 7.59 -0.80 16.48
N ALA A 338 7.97 -0.45 17.71
CA ALA A 338 9.27 -0.84 18.26
C ALA A 338 9.43 -2.38 18.26
N TYR A 339 8.40 -3.10 18.69
CA TYR A 339 8.37 -4.56 18.61
C TYR A 339 8.39 -5.08 17.16
N GLN A 340 7.66 -4.43 16.22
CA GLN A 340 7.70 -4.82 14.81
C GLN A 340 9.09 -4.66 14.20
N LEU A 341 9.84 -3.61 14.53
CA LEU A 341 11.22 -3.45 14.06
C LEU A 341 12.16 -4.55 14.57
N GLU A 342 11.87 -5.15 15.73
CA GLU A 342 12.64 -6.26 16.30
C GLU A 342 12.23 -7.61 15.69
N THR A 343 10.93 -7.87 15.53
CA THR A 343 10.42 -9.21 15.14
C THR A 343 10.12 -9.37 13.66
N ASN A 344 9.83 -8.28 12.95
CA ASN A 344 9.45 -8.29 11.54
C ASN A 344 9.87 -6.98 10.85
N PRO A 345 11.19 -6.70 10.76
CA PRO A 345 11.67 -5.46 10.17
C PRO A 345 11.25 -5.32 8.71
N GLY A 346 11.14 -6.42 7.95
CA GLY A 346 10.77 -6.43 6.52
C GLY A 346 9.44 -5.71 6.22
N ARG A 347 8.55 -5.58 7.22
CA ARG A 347 7.29 -4.84 7.08
C ARG A 347 7.48 -3.38 6.68
N ALA A 348 8.55 -2.72 7.08
CA ALA A 348 8.79 -1.31 6.77
C ALA A 348 9.28 -1.07 5.32
N ILE A 349 9.32 -2.12 4.48
CA ILE A 349 9.68 -1.99 3.07
C ILE A 349 8.58 -1.23 2.32
N LEU A 350 8.97 -0.15 1.64
CA LEU A 350 8.09 0.64 0.80
C LEU A 350 7.67 -0.13 -0.47
N PRO A 351 6.50 0.20 -1.05
CA PRO A 351 6.20 -0.23 -2.41
C PRO A 351 7.27 0.29 -3.39
N GLY A 352 7.51 -0.45 -4.46
CA GLY A 352 8.55 -0.22 -5.44
C GLY A 352 9.93 -0.81 -5.07
N LYS A 353 10.13 -1.26 -3.83
CA LYS A 353 11.41 -1.84 -3.37
C LYS A 353 11.34 -3.36 -3.25
N LEU A 354 12.42 -4.02 -3.66
CA LEU A 354 12.59 -5.47 -3.49
C LEU A 354 12.74 -5.82 -2.01
N LEU A 355 12.36 -7.05 -1.63
CA LEU A 355 12.55 -7.50 -0.25
C LEU A 355 14.02 -7.56 0.18
N SER A 356 14.91 -7.79 -0.78
CA SER A 356 16.36 -7.87 -0.57
C SER A 356 17.05 -6.50 -0.49
N GLN A 357 16.45 -5.42 -0.99
CA GLN A 357 17.06 -4.08 -1.03
C GLN A 357 17.18 -3.42 0.35
N GLY A 358 16.66 -4.07 1.39
CA GLY A 358 16.65 -3.56 2.75
C GLY A 358 15.74 -2.35 2.92
N ASN A 359 15.51 -1.98 4.17
CA ASN A 359 14.66 -0.87 4.57
C ASN A 359 15.30 -0.10 5.73
N GLU A 360 16.63 -0.02 5.73
CA GLU A 360 17.40 0.61 6.80
C GLU A 360 17.01 2.07 7.01
N ARG A 361 16.75 2.80 5.91
CA ARG A 361 16.28 4.18 5.97
C ARG A 361 14.91 4.27 6.65
N GLU A 362 13.94 3.48 6.19
CA GLU A 362 12.59 3.49 6.73
C GLU A 362 12.57 3.04 8.20
N CYS A 363 13.32 1.99 8.53
CA CYS A 363 13.50 1.54 9.91
C CYS A 363 14.13 2.62 10.79
N ARG A 364 15.13 3.36 10.29
CA ARG A 364 15.77 4.48 11.01
C ARG A 364 14.80 5.61 11.27
N GLU A 365 14.01 6.00 10.27
CA GLU A 365 13.01 7.06 10.39
C GLU A 365 11.87 6.66 11.36
N ILE A 366 11.37 5.42 11.28
CA ILE A 366 10.39 4.87 12.25
C ILE A 366 10.99 4.85 13.67
N ARG A 367 12.25 4.40 13.83
CA ARG A 367 12.94 4.40 15.12
C ARG A 367 13.12 5.82 15.67
N THR A 368 13.43 6.78 14.80
CA THR A 368 13.50 8.20 15.15
C THR A 368 12.16 8.71 15.68
N ALA A 369 11.04 8.35 15.03
CA ALA A 369 9.70 8.69 15.53
C ALA A 369 9.38 8.04 16.88
N ILE A 370 9.80 6.79 17.10
CA ILE A 370 9.64 6.09 18.38
C ILE A 370 10.42 6.82 19.48
N ASN A 371 11.67 7.20 19.22
CA ASN A 371 12.50 7.97 20.15
C ASN A 371 11.86 9.32 20.49
N ALA A 372 11.29 10.01 19.49
CA ALA A 372 10.54 11.25 19.73
C ALA A 372 9.40 11.01 20.73
N ARG A 373 8.61 9.97 20.52
CA ARG A 373 7.49 9.63 21.40
C ARG A 373 7.93 9.23 22.80
N MET A 374 9.06 8.53 22.94
CA MET A 374 9.65 8.21 24.25
C MET A 374 10.04 9.47 25.01
N ILE A 375 10.74 10.41 24.36
CA ILE A 375 11.12 11.69 24.97
C ILE A 375 9.88 12.45 25.45
N MET A 376 8.83 12.54 24.63
CA MET A 376 7.56 13.18 25.00
C MET A 376 6.88 12.51 26.21
N ASN A 377 7.12 11.22 26.42
CA ASN A 377 6.68 10.46 27.60
C ASN A 377 7.64 10.55 28.80
N ASN A 378 8.65 11.42 28.74
CA ASN A 378 9.71 11.57 29.75
C ASN A 378 10.68 10.39 29.86
N ASP A 379 10.78 9.58 28.81
CA ASP A 379 11.73 8.47 28.73
C ASP A 379 12.86 8.81 27.75
N ILE A 380 14.07 8.95 28.29
CA ILE A 380 15.30 9.21 27.52
C ILE A 380 16.26 8.00 27.55
N SER A 381 15.79 6.82 27.97
CA SER A 381 16.63 5.64 28.16
C SER A 381 17.32 5.19 26.88
N GLY A 382 16.62 5.22 25.75
CA GLY A 382 17.09 4.74 24.44
C GLY A 382 17.86 5.74 23.58
N ILE A 383 18.30 6.87 24.12
CA ILE A 383 19.01 7.91 23.35
C ILE A 383 20.26 8.44 24.06
N ASP A 384 21.30 8.67 23.27
CA ASP A 384 22.59 9.29 23.64
C ASP A 384 23.15 10.09 22.45
N ASP A 385 24.31 10.72 22.61
CA ASP A 385 24.91 11.58 21.58
C ASP A 385 25.39 10.82 20.33
N ASP A 386 25.69 9.53 20.48
CA ASP A 386 26.16 8.65 19.40
C ASP A 386 25.00 7.97 18.65
N SER A 387 23.76 8.21 19.08
CA SER A 387 22.57 7.58 18.50
C SER A 387 22.29 8.07 17.07
N ASP A 388 22.19 7.15 16.12
CA ASP A 388 21.87 7.44 14.71
C ASP A 388 20.41 7.92 14.45
N CYS A 389 19.56 7.95 15.48
CA CYS A 389 18.11 8.15 15.39
C CYS A 389 17.64 9.31 16.29
N LEU A 390 18.33 10.46 16.23
CA LEU A 390 17.96 11.65 16.99
C LEU A 390 16.73 12.34 16.38
N PRO A 391 15.62 12.48 17.11
CA PRO A 391 14.41 13.10 16.58
C PRO A 391 14.53 14.62 16.50
N TRP A 392 14.00 15.19 15.41
CA TRP A 392 13.88 16.63 15.26
C TRP A 392 12.74 17.21 16.09
N VAL A 393 11.54 16.61 15.98
CA VAL A 393 10.35 17.04 16.70
C VAL A 393 10.23 16.26 18.00
N ILE A 394 10.28 16.96 19.15
CA ILE A 394 10.16 16.33 20.48
C ILE A 394 9.10 17.01 21.37
N TRP A 395 8.27 17.89 20.79
CA TRP A 395 7.38 18.79 21.53
C TRP A 395 5.88 18.58 21.29
N GLY A 396 5.47 17.67 20.39
CA GLY A 396 4.07 17.50 20.03
C GLY A 396 3.71 16.08 19.57
N PRO A 397 2.50 15.58 19.91
CA PRO A 397 1.38 16.31 20.52
C PRO A 397 1.46 16.46 22.05
N VAL A 398 2.35 15.72 22.72
CA VAL A 398 2.57 15.78 24.17
C VAL A 398 3.94 16.39 24.44
N LYS A 399 4.03 17.18 25.51
CA LYS A 399 5.26 17.89 25.87
C LYS A 399 6.05 17.15 26.95
N PRO A 400 7.37 16.98 26.77
CA PRO A 400 8.24 16.49 27.84
C PRO A 400 8.32 17.49 29.00
N SER A 401 8.61 16.98 30.20
CA SER A 401 8.84 17.79 31.40
C SER A 401 10.14 18.58 31.30
N ALA A 402 10.22 19.70 32.01
CA ALA A 402 11.44 20.51 32.08
C ALA A 402 12.64 19.72 32.62
N ASN A 403 12.41 18.80 33.57
CA ASN A 403 13.46 17.92 34.10
C ASN A 403 13.98 16.99 33.01
N THR A 404 13.09 16.36 32.24
CA THR A 404 13.45 15.52 31.10
C THR A 404 14.28 16.29 30.08
N LEU A 405 13.91 17.53 29.75
CA LEU A 405 14.66 18.35 28.80
C LEU A 405 16.06 18.70 29.34
N ALA A 406 16.17 19.04 30.61
CA ALA A 406 17.45 19.30 31.24
C ALA A 406 18.34 18.05 31.30
N ASP A 407 17.76 16.89 31.60
CA ASP A 407 18.43 15.60 31.61
C ASP A 407 18.84 15.18 30.19
N LEU A 408 17.99 15.44 29.19
CA LEU A 408 18.26 15.14 27.79
C LEU A 408 19.45 15.93 27.26
N VAL A 409 19.55 17.23 27.53
CA VAL A 409 20.74 18.02 27.11
C VAL A 409 22.00 17.54 27.81
N ARG A 410 21.90 17.08 29.07
CA ARG A 410 23.04 16.52 29.80
C ARG A 410 23.49 15.17 29.23
N LYS A 411 22.53 14.33 28.80
CA LYS A 411 22.80 12.99 28.26
C LYS A 411 23.17 13.00 26.77
N CYS A 412 22.56 13.88 25.98
CA CYS A 412 22.67 14.00 24.53
C CYS A 412 22.80 15.49 24.12
N PRO A 413 24.00 16.09 24.28
CA PRO A 413 24.21 17.52 24.02
C PRO A 413 23.88 17.96 22.58
N SER A 414 24.03 17.08 21.59
CA SER A 414 23.70 17.34 20.18
C SER A 414 22.23 17.72 19.95
N MET A 415 21.31 17.28 20.84
CA MET A 415 19.89 17.65 20.80
C MET A 415 19.57 19.02 21.42
N GLY A 416 20.59 19.82 21.78
CA GLY A 416 20.41 21.13 22.42
C GLY A 416 19.51 22.10 21.65
N HIS A 417 19.57 22.09 20.31
CA HIS A 417 18.72 22.94 19.47
C HIS A 417 17.24 22.53 19.57
N GLN A 418 16.95 21.23 19.48
CA GLN A 418 15.61 20.67 19.57
C GLN A 418 15.01 20.93 20.96
N VAL A 419 15.82 20.83 22.01
CA VAL A 419 15.42 21.18 23.38
C VAL A 419 15.11 22.67 23.51
N ALA A 420 15.96 23.54 22.96
CA ALA A 420 15.72 24.99 22.99
C ALA A 420 14.41 25.36 22.26
N ILE A 421 14.18 24.80 21.07
CA ILE A 421 12.93 24.98 20.31
C ILE A 421 11.73 24.51 21.13
N THR A 422 11.83 23.34 21.77
CA THR A 422 10.76 22.78 22.62
C THR A 422 10.42 23.69 23.79
N CYS A 423 11.43 24.28 24.44
CA CYS A 423 11.24 25.26 25.51
C CYS A 423 10.51 26.52 25.01
N ILE A 424 10.93 27.07 23.86
CA ILE A 424 10.32 28.27 23.26
C ILE A 424 8.86 28.01 22.89
N ILE A 425 8.59 26.94 22.15
CA ILE A 425 7.23 26.56 21.74
C ILE A 425 6.35 26.33 22.99
N SER A 426 6.91 25.74 24.05
CA SER A 426 6.17 25.50 25.28
C SER A 426 5.74 26.78 25.97
N LEU A 427 6.65 27.77 26.08
CA LEU A 427 6.38 29.08 26.65
C LEU A 427 5.41 29.90 25.79
N TYR A 428 5.62 29.91 24.48
CA TYR A 428 4.79 30.66 23.54
C TYR A 428 3.34 30.13 23.49
N VAL A 429 3.13 28.81 23.44
CA VAL A 429 1.79 28.21 23.51
C VAL A 429 1.10 28.52 24.85
N ALA A 430 1.85 28.51 25.96
CA ALA A 430 1.32 28.87 27.26
C ALA A 430 0.90 30.35 27.31
N ALA A 431 1.72 31.25 26.74
CA ALA A 431 1.42 32.67 26.63
C ALA A 431 0.21 32.96 25.72
N ARG A 432 0.07 32.26 24.59
CA ARG A 432 -1.09 32.40 23.67
C ARG A 432 -2.40 31.92 24.29
N ARG A 433 -2.36 30.87 25.12
CA ARG A 433 -3.54 30.33 25.83
C ARG A 433 -3.87 31.06 27.13
N SER A 434 -2.97 31.91 27.59
CA SER A 434 -3.16 32.71 28.79
C SER A 434 -4.12 33.87 28.49
N GLU A 435 -5.11 34.09 29.37
CA GLU A 435 -6.01 35.26 29.30
C GLU A 435 -5.26 36.58 29.51
N ASN A 436 -4.04 36.53 30.04
CA ASN A 436 -3.20 37.69 30.26
C ASN A 436 -2.47 38.10 28.94
N PRO A 437 -2.79 39.27 28.36
CA PRO A 437 -2.27 39.71 27.07
C PRO A 437 -0.78 40.08 27.09
N PHE A 438 -0.19 40.32 28.27
CA PHE A 438 1.18 40.81 28.40
C PHE A 438 2.24 39.72 28.18
N TYR A 439 1.91 38.44 28.43
CA TYR A 439 2.89 37.37 28.26
C TYR A 439 3.25 37.13 26.79
N LEU A 440 2.27 37.20 25.89
CA LEU A 440 2.52 37.02 24.46
C LEU A 440 3.33 38.20 23.92
N GLN A 441 2.94 39.43 24.25
CA GLN A 441 3.65 40.65 23.86
C GLN A 441 5.11 40.65 24.36
N TYR A 442 5.34 40.26 25.61
CA TYR A 442 6.68 40.18 26.20
C TYR A 442 7.58 39.16 25.47
N LEU A 443 7.02 38.00 25.09
CA LEU A 443 7.77 37.01 24.33
C LEU A 443 8.07 37.48 22.91
N GLU A 444 7.11 38.10 22.22
CA GLU A 444 7.31 38.70 20.89
C GLU A 444 8.39 39.81 20.92
N GLU A 445 8.41 40.64 21.96
CA GLU A 445 9.45 41.65 22.19
C GLU A 445 10.83 41.03 22.42
N ILE A 446 10.96 40.02 23.28
CA ILE A 446 12.24 39.31 23.49
C ILE A 446 12.73 38.67 22.19
N MET A 447 11.83 38.06 21.43
CA MET A 447 12.17 37.42 20.16
C MET A 447 12.69 38.44 19.16
N LYS A 448 12.04 39.61 19.08
CA LYS A 448 12.48 40.74 18.25
C LYS A 448 13.82 41.32 18.70
N GLU A 449 14.04 41.48 20.01
CA GLU A 449 15.31 41.99 20.56
C GLU A 449 16.50 41.05 20.28
N ARG A 450 16.25 39.74 20.22
CA ARG A 450 17.26 38.71 19.99
C ARG A 450 17.41 38.30 18.53
N ASP A 451 16.74 39.00 17.61
CA ASP A 451 16.68 38.66 16.17
C ASP A 451 16.23 37.21 15.91
N ILE A 452 15.36 36.70 16.79
CA ILE A 452 14.74 35.38 16.66
C ILE A 452 13.46 35.59 15.87
N ILE A 453 13.45 35.13 14.62
CA ILE A 453 12.24 35.14 13.79
C ILE A 453 11.19 34.24 14.49
N PRO A 454 9.99 34.75 14.81
CA PRO A 454 8.91 33.92 15.31
C PRO A 454 8.69 32.75 14.35
N PRO A 455 8.50 31.51 14.86
CA PRO A 455 8.15 30.41 13.99
C PRO A 455 6.97 30.84 13.11
N ASP A 456 7.07 30.71 11.79
CA ASP A 456 5.96 31.08 10.91
C ASP A 456 4.79 30.11 11.20
N PHE A 457 3.78 30.62 11.92
CA PHE A 457 2.65 29.84 12.40
C PHE A 457 1.69 29.40 11.28
N HIS A 458 1.90 29.81 10.02
CA HIS A 458 1.25 29.10 8.89
C HIS A 458 1.62 27.61 8.88
N TYR A 459 2.84 27.25 9.28
CA TYR A 459 3.27 25.85 9.46
C TYR A 459 2.75 25.20 10.76
N PHE A 460 2.13 25.97 11.65
CA PHE A 460 1.63 25.49 12.95
C PHE A 460 0.09 25.50 13.06
N LYS A 461 -0.64 25.86 11.99
CA LYS A 461 -2.08 25.59 11.88
C LYS A 461 -2.38 24.11 12.15
N ASP A 462 -1.44 23.21 11.84
CA ASP A 462 -1.55 21.77 12.09
C ASP A 462 -1.46 21.37 13.57
N PHE A 463 -0.92 22.24 14.44
CA PHE A 463 -0.95 22.07 15.91
C PHE A 463 -2.18 22.74 16.54
N ASP A 464 -2.90 23.54 15.75
CA ASP A 464 -4.13 24.17 16.17
C ASP A 464 -5.30 23.23 15.86
N HIS A 465 -5.63 22.38 16.82
CA HIS A 465 -6.90 21.64 16.82
C HIS A 465 -8.14 22.56 16.85
N THR A 466 -7.97 23.90 16.71
CA THR A 466 -9.05 24.88 16.57
C THR A 466 -9.27 25.38 15.13
N ALA A 467 -8.54 24.89 14.13
CA ALA A 467 -9.13 24.88 12.78
C ALA A 467 -10.48 24.18 12.94
N PRO A 468 -11.60 24.82 12.57
CA PRO A 468 -12.91 24.28 12.90
C PRO A 468 -13.03 22.90 12.27
N GLY A 469 -12.84 21.85 13.08
CA GLY A 469 -13.45 20.56 12.82
C GLY A 469 -14.93 20.81 12.58
N LEU A 470 -15.53 20.02 11.67
CA LEU A 470 -16.92 20.08 11.20
C LEU A 470 -17.65 21.35 11.66
N GLN A 471 -17.66 22.41 10.85
CA GLN A 471 -18.41 23.62 11.18
C GLN A 471 -19.82 23.19 11.62
N THR A 472 -20.20 23.56 12.84
CA THR A 472 -21.28 22.91 13.61
C THR A 472 -22.66 22.95 12.96
N ASP A 473 -22.85 23.64 11.84
CA ASP A 473 -24.14 23.79 11.16
C ASP A 473 -24.02 23.80 9.63
N LEU A 474 -22.90 23.35 9.07
CA LEU A 474 -22.77 23.19 7.63
C LEU A 474 -22.43 21.74 7.36
N GLU A 475 -23.44 20.95 6.97
CA GLU A 475 -23.17 19.75 6.17
C GLU A 475 -22.12 20.13 5.12
N PRO A 476 -21.04 19.35 4.92
CA PRO A 476 -19.99 19.67 3.96
C PRO A 476 -20.52 19.66 2.51
N ARG A 477 -21.23 20.72 2.11
CA ARG A 477 -21.89 20.88 0.80
C ARG A 477 -21.04 21.65 -0.21
N ASP A 478 -19.86 22.11 0.18
CA ASP A 478 -18.91 22.81 -0.68
C ASP A 478 -17.87 21.85 -1.28
N ASP A 479 -17.09 22.35 -2.25
CA ASP A 479 -15.97 21.76 -3.03
C ASP A 479 -14.91 20.93 -2.24
N LEU A 480 -15.08 20.77 -0.93
CA LEU A 480 -14.16 20.15 0.03
C LEU A 480 -14.51 18.69 0.38
N THR A 481 -15.60 18.14 -0.17
CA THR A 481 -16.12 16.80 0.15
C THR A 481 -16.86 16.20 -1.05
N GLY A 482 -16.41 15.03 -1.50
CA GLY A 482 -17.06 14.27 -2.58
C GLY A 482 -18.08 13.25 -2.08
N PRO A 483 -18.92 12.69 -2.96
CA PRO A 483 -19.79 11.55 -2.65
C PRO A 483 -19.01 10.26 -2.39
N THR A 484 -17.75 10.20 -2.83
CA THR A 484 -16.82 9.10 -2.64
C THR A 484 -15.52 9.57 -1.98
N VAL A 485 -14.79 8.64 -1.36
CA VAL A 485 -13.41 8.87 -0.92
C VAL A 485 -12.52 7.69 -1.28
N SER A 486 -11.28 7.97 -1.61
CA SER A 486 -10.23 7.02 -1.95
C SER A 486 -9.02 7.22 -1.04
N TYR A 487 -8.06 6.30 -1.13
CA TYR A 487 -6.80 6.47 -0.41
C TYR A 487 -5.96 7.68 -0.89
N HIS A 488 -6.24 8.23 -2.08
CA HIS A 488 -5.56 9.44 -2.56
C HIS A 488 -6.04 10.71 -1.85
N ASP A 489 -7.22 10.69 -1.23
CA ASP A 489 -7.77 11.86 -0.52
C ASP A 489 -7.08 12.14 0.83
N MET A 490 -6.21 11.22 1.25
CA MET A 490 -5.27 11.40 2.36
C MET A 490 -4.00 12.17 1.93
N GLU A 491 -3.77 12.34 0.62
CA GLU A 491 -2.62 13.04 0.05
C GLU A 491 -2.91 14.53 -0.11
N ILE A 492 -1.90 15.39 0.14
CA ILE A 492 -2.04 16.82 -0.13
C ILE A 492 -1.74 17.07 -1.61
N GLY A 493 -2.74 17.58 -2.35
CA GLY A 493 -2.64 17.81 -3.79
C GLY A 493 -1.56 18.81 -4.19
N TYR A 494 -1.06 18.67 -5.43
CA TYR A 494 -0.15 19.61 -6.07
C TYR A 494 -0.71 21.05 -6.00
N GLY A 495 0.10 22.01 -5.51
CA GLY A 495 -0.30 23.42 -5.35
C GLY A 495 -0.90 23.79 -3.98
N GLN A 496 -1.17 22.82 -3.09
CA GLN A 496 -1.57 23.08 -1.70
C GLN A 496 -0.36 23.10 -0.73
N TYR A 497 0.86 22.96 -1.26
CA TYR A 497 2.08 23.07 -0.47
C TYR A 497 2.26 24.51 0.04
N PRO A 498 2.60 24.70 1.33
CA PRO A 498 2.91 26.04 1.88
C PRO A 498 4.08 26.73 1.16
N CYS A 499 4.93 25.96 0.50
CA CYS A 499 6.05 26.41 -0.30
C CYS A 499 5.90 25.82 -1.72
N GLY A 500 5.61 26.67 -2.71
CA GLY A 500 5.30 26.30 -4.10
C GLY A 500 6.48 25.74 -4.91
N ASN A 501 7.28 24.83 -4.35
CA ASN A 501 8.34 24.14 -5.07
C ASN A 501 7.86 22.73 -5.46
N GLU A 502 7.57 22.56 -6.74
CA GLU A 502 6.94 21.39 -7.36
C GLU A 502 7.83 20.13 -7.41
N HIS A 503 9.05 20.19 -6.89
CA HIS A 503 10.09 19.18 -7.14
C HIS A 503 10.79 18.62 -5.90
N GLU A 504 10.43 19.07 -4.70
CA GLU A 504 10.93 18.49 -3.45
C GLU A 504 9.76 17.88 -2.69
N GLU A 505 9.86 16.58 -2.38
CA GLU A 505 8.99 15.95 -1.38
C GLU A 505 9.10 16.77 -0.10
N THR A 506 8.12 17.64 0.13
CA THR A 506 8.16 18.54 1.28
C THR A 506 8.09 17.65 2.51
N ARG A 507 9.17 17.62 3.28
CA ARG A 507 9.24 16.81 4.49
C ARG A 507 8.16 17.30 5.45
N GLY A 508 7.17 16.46 5.70
CA GLY A 508 6.18 16.65 6.73
C GLY A 508 6.82 16.74 8.10
N THR A 509 6.07 17.31 9.05
CA THR A 509 6.51 17.63 10.40
C THR A 509 7.21 16.46 11.12
N TYR A 510 6.80 15.22 10.85
CA TYR A 510 7.27 14.02 11.54
C TYR A 510 8.40 13.28 10.82
N GLY A 511 8.93 13.84 9.72
CA GLY A 511 9.67 13.09 8.72
C GLY A 511 8.71 12.37 7.77
N GLY A 512 9.10 12.15 6.51
CA GLY A 512 8.20 11.65 5.46
C GLY A 512 7.40 12.76 4.75
N GLY A 513 6.42 12.40 3.92
CA GLY A 513 5.51 13.35 3.27
C GLY A 513 4.33 13.76 4.17
N LEU A 514 3.56 14.76 3.76
CA LEU A 514 2.35 15.17 4.48
C LEU A 514 1.18 14.21 4.19
N ALA A 515 0.46 13.82 5.24
CA ALA A 515 -0.79 13.05 5.16
C ALA A 515 -1.89 13.86 5.87
N ASN A 516 -3.00 14.11 5.17
CA ASN A 516 -4.09 14.96 5.65
C ASN A 516 -5.42 14.18 5.64
N PRO A 517 -6.03 13.90 6.80
CA PRO A 517 -7.26 13.13 6.86
C PRO A 517 -8.51 13.97 6.60
N GLY A 518 -8.40 15.29 6.44
CA GLY A 518 -9.54 16.19 6.55
C GLY A 518 -10.70 15.88 5.60
N MET A 519 -10.42 15.44 4.37
CA MET A 519 -11.48 15.02 3.43
C MET A 519 -12.15 13.72 3.89
N VAL A 520 -11.35 12.74 4.32
CA VAL A 520 -11.83 11.44 4.82
C VAL A 520 -12.62 11.61 6.13
N GLU A 521 -12.14 12.46 7.04
CA GLU A 521 -12.85 12.81 8.27
C GLU A 521 -14.20 13.45 7.99
N ARG A 522 -14.28 14.43 7.08
CA ARG A 522 -15.56 15.03 6.69
C ARG A 522 -16.50 13.99 6.07
N TYR A 523 -15.98 13.12 5.22
CA TYR A 523 -16.75 12.03 4.63
C TYR A 523 -17.32 11.07 5.69
N MET A 524 -16.56 10.76 6.76
CA MET A 524 -17.05 9.92 7.87
C MET A 524 -18.30 10.47 8.56
N TRP A 525 -18.50 11.79 8.54
CA TRP A 525 -19.64 12.46 9.17
C TRP A 525 -20.80 12.76 8.22
N LEU A 526 -20.71 12.39 6.94
CA LEU A 526 -21.83 12.56 6.00
C LEU A 526 -23.03 11.71 6.42
N SER A 527 -24.22 12.30 6.43
CA SER A 527 -25.44 11.51 6.57
C SER A 527 -25.67 10.69 5.29
N THR A 528 -26.31 9.53 5.41
CA THR A 528 -26.67 8.70 4.25
C THR A 528 -27.51 9.49 3.23
N GLU A 529 -28.39 10.37 3.70
CA GLU A 529 -29.20 11.24 2.84
C GLU A 529 -28.33 12.25 2.08
N THR A 530 -27.35 12.86 2.74
CA THR A 530 -26.43 13.83 2.14
C THR A 530 -25.55 13.16 1.09
N ALA A 531 -24.99 12.01 1.42
CA ALA A 531 -24.14 11.25 0.49
C ALA A 531 -24.92 10.79 -0.74
N GLN A 532 -26.21 10.43 -0.56
CA GLN A 532 -27.09 10.09 -1.69
C GLN A 532 -27.42 11.32 -2.55
N LYS A 533 -27.73 12.48 -1.95
CA LYS A 533 -27.97 13.72 -2.71
C LYS A 533 -26.75 14.13 -3.54
N LEU A 534 -25.55 14.06 -2.97
CA LEU A 534 -24.30 14.37 -3.69
C LEU A 534 -24.08 13.40 -4.86
N LYS A 535 -24.46 12.13 -4.70
CA LYS A 535 -24.40 11.15 -5.79
C LYS A 535 -25.43 11.47 -6.89
N ASP A 536 -26.67 11.75 -6.52
CA ASP A 536 -27.74 12.08 -7.47
C ASP A 536 -27.41 13.35 -8.28
N GLU A 537 -26.72 14.32 -7.67
CA GLU A 537 -26.22 15.53 -8.35
C GLU A 537 -25.08 15.22 -9.34
N LEU A 538 -24.21 14.24 -9.02
CA LEU A 538 -23.12 13.81 -9.90
C LEU A 538 -23.63 13.00 -11.11
N ASP A 539 -24.64 12.16 -10.90
CA ASP A 539 -25.26 11.31 -11.92
C ASP A 539 -26.25 12.09 -12.82
N ALA A 540 -26.52 13.36 -12.52
CA ALA A 540 -27.44 14.18 -13.30
C ALA A 540 -26.84 14.50 -14.69
N PRO A 541 -27.51 14.12 -15.81
CA PRO A 541 -27.03 14.46 -17.14
C PRO A 541 -27.05 15.97 -17.32
N TYR A 542 -25.88 16.57 -17.57
CA TYR A 542 -25.73 17.99 -17.84
C TYR A 542 -26.69 18.44 -18.96
N PRO A 543 -27.66 19.32 -18.70
CA PRO A 543 -28.48 19.91 -19.75
C PRO A 543 -27.64 20.97 -20.46
N GLY A 544 -26.79 20.57 -21.41
CA GLY A 544 -25.99 21.52 -22.18
C GLY A 544 -24.81 20.98 -22.97
N ALA A 545 -24.61 19.66 -23.11
CA ALA A 545 -23.54 19.13 -23.94
C ALA A 545 -23.94 19.08 -25.42
N ASP A 546 -24.08 20.26 -26.02
CA ASP A 546 -23.88 20.46 -27.45
C ASP A 546 -22.82 21.56 -27.59
N ILE A 547 -21.82 21.32 -28.45
CA ILE A 547 -20.68 22.18 -28.84
C ILE A 547 -19.36 22.00 -28.04
N GLY A 548 -18.46 21.19 -28.62
CA GLY A 548 -17.08 21.58 -29.00
C GLY A 548 -16.09 22.06 -27.93
N LEU A 549 -15.13 21.17 -27.60
CA LEU A 549 -13.72 21.41 -27.21
C LEU A 549 -13.32 22.83 -26.76
N LEU A 550 -12.98 22.99 -25.47
CA LEU A 550 -11.69 23.51 -24.99
C LEU A 550 -11.66 23.53 -23.46
N TYR A 551 -10.53 23.04 -22.90
CA TYR A 551 -10.18 23.02 -21.49
C TYR A 551 -10.27 24.40 -20.82
N ASP A 552 -10.84 24.46 -19.61
CA ASP A 552 -10.25 25.12 -18.42
C ASP A 552 -11.03 24.72 -17.14
N ASP A 553 -10.41 23.92 -16.28
CA ASP A 553 -11.01 23.31 -15.07
C ASP A 553 -11.31 24.33 -13.95
N GLY A 554 -10.82 25.57 -14.09
CA GLY A 554 -11.01 26.64 -13.09
C GLY A 554 -12.36 27.35 -13.15
N GLU A 555 -13.01 27.39 -14.32
CA GLU A 555 -14.24 28.19 -14.49
C GLU A 555 -15.53 27.40 -14.18
N LEU A 556 -15.47 26.06 -14.19
CA LEU A 556 -16.61 25.19 -13.87
C LEU A 556 -16.97 25.25 -12.37
N ARG A 557 -15.98 25.26 -11.47
CA ARG A 557 -16.17 25.36 -10.01
C ARG A 557 -16.73 26.73 -9.59
N SER A 558 -16.29 27.80 -10.24
CA SER A 558 -16.75 29.17 -9.97
C SER A 558 -18.26 29.37 -10.23
N LYS A 559 -18.83 28.67 -11.21
CA LYS A 559 -20.25 28.81 -11.59
C LYS A 559 -21.22 28.05 -10.65
N LEU A 560 -20.75 27.00 -9.98
CA LEU A 560 -21.54 26.28 -8.96
C LEU A 560 -21.68 27.08 -7.64
N SER A 561 -20.83 28.07 -7.39
CA SER A 561 -20.84 28.91 -6.17
C SER A 561 -21.89 30.05 -6.14
N ARG A 562 -22.72 30.23 -7.18
CA ARG A 562 -23.66 31.37 -7.23
C ARG A 562 -24.98 31.10 -6.52
N ARG A 563 -25.00 31.49 -5.25
CA ARG A 563 -26.14 32.01 -4.44
C ARG A 563 -27.51 31.38 -4.70
N ILE A 564 -27.93 30.49 -3.80
CA ILE A 564 -29.34 30.33 -3.45
C ILE A 564 -29.60 31.18 -2.20
N GLN A 565 -30.59 32.07 -2.27
CA GLN A 565 -30.99 32.90 -1.12
C GLN A 565 -31.59 32.03 0.00
N PRO A 566 -31.50 32.47 1.27
CA PRO A 566 -32.16 31.75 2.36
C PRO A 566 -33.67 31.80 2.16
N MET A 567 -34.35 30.65 2.23
CA MET A 567 -35.80 30.65 2.41
C MET A 567 -36.13 31.03 3.86
N ASP A 568 -37.02 32.01 4.01
CA ASP A 568 -37.54 32.49 5.28
C ASP A 568 -38.25 31.38 6.09
N ARG A 569 -37.84 31.30 7.37
CA ARG A 569 -38.48 30.75 8.59
C ARG A 569 -39.39 29.52 8.51
#